data_AF-A0A7Z9E4C6-F1
#
_entry.id   AF-A0A7Z9E4C6-F1
#
_cell.length_a   1.000
_cell.length_b   1.000
_cell.length_c   1.000
_cell.angle_alpha   90.00
_cell.angle_beta   90.00
_cell.angle_gamma   90.00
#
_symmetry.space_group_name_H-M   'P 1'
#
loop_
_entity.id
_entity.type
_entity.pdbx_description
1 polymer ?
#
loop_
_entity_poly.entity_id
_entity_poly.type
_entity_poly.pdbx_seq_one_letter_code
_entity_poly.pdbx_strand_id
1 'polypeptide(L)'
;MTQTRVKLTFEEYLTHNDGTDQRYEFVQGESAILYTPPLLAIEVISPDYRDVDIKDKLVEYQSLGIPEYWTVDWNCLNPNVTVRNLSIEGFYTEKVFTGLDKITSPMFPELELTVADLLDA
;
A
#
# COMPACT_ATOMS: atom_id res chain seq x y z
N MET A 1 -12.00 1.00 -24.09
CA MET A 1 -12.88 1.89 -23.31
C MET A 1 -12.05 3.08 -22.90
N THR A 2 -12.57 4.29 -23.06
CA THR A 2 -11.79 5.54 -22.95
C THR A 2 -11.71 5.97 -21.49
N GLN A 3 -10.49 6.18 -21.00
CA GLN A 3 -10.19 6.56 -19.63
C GLN A 3 -10.55 8.04 -19.42
N THR A 4 -11.49 8.36 -18.53
CA THR A 4 -11.74 9.75 -18.12
C THR A 4 -10.68 10.12 -17.08
N ARG A 5 -9.59 10.73 -17.55
CA ARG A 5 -8.54 11.30 -16.67
C ARG A 5 -8.97 12.67 -16.19
N VAL A 6 -9.17 12.82 -14.89
CA VAL A 6 -9.31 14.14 -14.26
C VAL A 6 -7.93 14.54 -13.75
N LYS A 7 -7.37 15.62 -14.31
CA LYS A 7 -6.11 16.21 -13.82
C LYS A 7 -6.37 16.90 -12.48
N LEU A 8 -5.71 16.43 -11.44
CA LEU A 8 -5.78 17.00 -10.09
C LEU A 8 -4.35 17.17 -9.57
N THR A 9 -4.14 18.16 -8.71
CA THR A 9 -2.97 18.16 -7.83
C THR A 9 -3.17 17.13 -6.70
N PHE A 10 -2.09 16.77 -6.01
CA PHE A 10 -2.19 15.82 -4.89
C PHE A 10 -3.09 16.34 -3.76
N GLU A 11 -2.99 17.63 -3.43
CA GLU A 11 -3.84 18.29 -2.43
C GLU A 11 -5.32 18.30 -2.83
N GLU A 12 -5.61 18.51 -4.11
CA GLU A 12 -6.98 18.44 -4.64
C GLU A 12 -7.51 17.00 -4.63
N TYR A 13 -6.66 16.00 -4.91
CA TYR A 13 -7.01 14.59 -4.81
C TYR A 13 -7.40 14.19 -3.38
N LEU A 14 -6.62 14.62 -2.37
CA LEU A 14 -6.89 14.31 -0.97
C LEU A 14 -8.26 14.84 -0.48
N THR A 15 -8.78 15.87 -1.14
CA THR A 15 -10.07 16.50 -0.79
C THR A 15 -11.17 16.24 -1.83
N HIS A 16 -10.87 15.44 -2.86
CA HIS A 16 -11.80 15.20 -3.96
C HIS A 16 -12.94 14.30 -3.53
N ASN A 17 -14.17 14.78 -3.70
CA ASN A 17 -15.40 14.02 -3.53
C ASN A 17 -16.37 14.45 -4.63
N ASP A 18 -16.67 13.57 -5.58
CA ASP A 18 -17.60 13.82 -6.68
C ASP A 18 -19.04 13.35 -6.37
N GLY A 19 -19.30 12.95 -5.12
CA GLY A 19 -20.58 12.42 -4.67
C GLY A 19 -20.85 10.97 -5.13
N THR A 20 -19.88 10.32 -5.76
CA THR A 20 -19.93 8.89 -6.08
C THR A 20 -19.17 8.08 -5.03
N ASP A 21 -19.57 6.82 -4.83
CA ASP A 21 -18.85 5.88 -3.95
C ASP A 21 -17.61 5.28 -4.65
N GLN A 22 -17.10 5.94 -5.70
CA GLN A 22 -15.97 5.46 -6.47
C GLN A 22 -14.67 5.89 -5.80
N ARG A 23 -13.78 4.91 -5.56
CA ARG A 23 -12.43 5.18 -5.09
C ARG A 23 -11.53 5.50 -6.28
N TYR A 24 -11.06 6.73 -6.25
CA TYR A 24 -10.08 7.27 -7.18
C TYR A 24 -8.68 6.99 -6.66
N GLU A 25 -7.74 6.70 -7.55
CA GLU A 25 -6.31 6.58 -7.25
C GLU A 25 -5.55 7.68 -7.99
N PHE A 26 -4.56 8.27 -7.32
CA PHE A 26 -3.71 9.30 -7.92
C PHE A 26 -2.59 8.66 -8.75
N VAL A 27 -2.78 8.63 -10.07
CA VAL A 27 -1.84 8.06 -11.05
C VAL A 27 -1.21 9.18 -11.87
N GLN A 28 0.08 9.47 -11.66
CA GLN A 28 0.85 10.45 -12.44
C GLN A 28 0.23 11.87 -12.54
N GLY A 29 -0.44 12.36 -11.49
CA GLY A 29 -1.11 13.68 -11.54
C GLY A 29 -2.57 13.63 -11.98
N GLU A 30 -3.14 12.44 -12.13
CA GLU A 30 -4.51 12.25 -12.58
C GLU A 30 -5.21 11.22 -11.70
N SER A 31 -6.49 11.45 -11.44
CA SER A 31 -7.35 10.49 -10.76
C SER A 31 -7.78 9.37 -11.72
N ALA A 32 -7.62 8.10 -11.31
CA ALA A 32 -7.96 6.92 -12.11
C ALA A 32 -8.62 5.82 -11.27
N ILE A 33 -9.42 4.97 -11.92
CA ILE A 33 -10.02 3.77 -11.31
C ILE A 33 -9.19 2.56 -11.76
N LEU A 34 -8.75 1.73 -10.81
CA LEU A 34 -8.13 0.43 -11.12
C LEU A 34 -9.20 -0.64 -11.33
N TYR A 35 -9.16 -1.30 -12.49
CA TYR A 35 -10.04 -2.44 -12.79
C TYR A 35 -9.37 -3.79 -12.52
N THR A 36 -8.07 -3.79 -12.24
CA THR A 36 -7.29 -4.97 -11.89
C THR A 36 -6.46 -4.65 -10.66
N PRO A 37 -6.30 -5.60 -9.73
CA PRO A 37 -5.46 -5.37 -8.55
C PRO A 37 -4.02 -5.08 -8.98
N PRO A 38 -3.33 -4.14 -8.33
CA PRO A 38 -1.91 -3.96 -8.53
C PRO A 38 -1.14 -5.21 -8.07
N LEU A 39 0.08 -5.36 -8.58
CA LEU A 39 0.98 -6.42 -8.11
C LEU A 39 1.39 -6.17 -6.66
N LEU A 40 1.78 -4.94 -6.34
CA LEU A 40 2.22 -4.53 -5.02
C LEU A 40 1.46 -3.28 -4.58
N ALA A 41 0.90 -3.32 -3.37
CA ALA A 41 0.44 -2.12 -2.66
C ALA A 41 1.38 -1.85 -1.47
N ILE A 42 1.76 -0.59 -1.28
CA ILE A 42 2.53 -0.16 -0.11
C ILE A 42 1.75 0.94 0.59
N GLU A 43 1.43 0.72 1.85
CA GLU A 43 0.74 1.68 2.71
C GLU A 43 1.73 2.25 3.72
N VAL A 44 1.88 3.58 3.73
CA VAL A 44 2.69 4.28 4.74
C VAL A 44 1.77 4.70 5.87
N ILE A 45 1.97 4.12 7.04
CA ILE A 45 1.05 4.29 8.17
C ILE A 45 1.12 5.70 8.71
N SER A 46 -0.03 6.36 8.74
CA SER A 46 -0.16 7.65 9.41
C SER A 46 -0.25 7.46 10.93
N PRO A 47 0.27 8.42 11.74
CA PRO A 47 0.26 8.28 13.20
C PRO A 47 -1.15 8.21 13.80
N ASP A 48 -2.08 8.95 13.19
CA ASP A 48 -3.47 9.04 13.62
C ASP A 48 -4.24 7.90 12.91
N TYR A 49 -5.00 7.08 13.65
CA TYR A 49 -5.83 5.97 13.12
C TYR A 49 -5.12 4.66 12.69
N ARG A 50 -3.84 4.49 13.02
CA ARG A 50 -3.03 3.26 12.79
C ARG A 50 -3.81 1.94 12.83
N ASP A 51 -4.46 1.61 13.94
CA ASP A 51 -5.08 0.28 14.12
C ASP A 51 -6.33 0.05 13.28
N VAL A 52 -7.06 1.13 12.96
CA VAL A 52 -8.29 1.07 12.18
C VAL A 52 -7.92 0.95 10.70
N ASP A 53 -7.04 1.84 10.23
CA ASP A 53 -6.62 1.90 8.83
C ASP A 53 -5.93 0.61 8.38
N ILE A 54 -5.07 0.02 9.23
CA ILE A 54 -4.38 -1.24 8.90
C ILE A 54 -5.39 -2.38 8.70
N LYS A 55 -6.37 -2.50 9.60
CA LYS A 55 -7.33 -3.62 9.56
C LYS A 55 -8.27 -3.51 8.37
N ASP A 56 -8.81 -2.32 8.13
CA ASP A 56 -9.76 -2.11 7.04
C ASP A 56 -9.07 -2.31 5.68
N LYS A 57 -7.87 -1.73 5.49
CA LYS A 57 -7.09 -1.90 4.25
C LYS A 57 -6.64 -3.34 4.04
N LEU A 58 -6.27 -4.05 5.09
CA LEU A 58 -5.90 -5.46 4.99
C LEU A 58 -7.05 -6.31 4.43
N VAL A 59 -8.26 -6.13 4.95
CA VAL A 59 -9.45 -6.85 4.47
C VAL A 59 -9.77 -6.47 3.03
N GLU A 60 -9.72 -5.17 2.72
CA GLU A 60 -9.96 -4.65 1.37
C GLU A 60 -8.98 -5.26 0.36
N TYR A 61 -7.67 -5.15 0.59
CA TYR A 61 -6.64 -5.64 -0.34
C TYR A 61 -6.63 -7.15 -0.48
N GLN A 62 -6.95 -7.89 0.58
CA GLN A 62 -7.13 -9.34 0.51
C GLN A 62 -8.32 -9.69 -0.39
N SER A 63 -9.45 -8.99 -0.24
CA SER A 63 -10.64 -9.21 -1.05
C SER A 63 -10.46 -8.84 -2.53
N LEU A 64 -9.62 -7.83 -2.80
CA LEU A 64 -9.24 -7.41 -4.14
C LEU A 64 -8.20 -8.35 -4.79
N GLY A 65 -7.59 -9.24 -4.02
CA GLY A 65 -6.63 -10.21 -4.54
C GLY A 65 -5.26 -9.60 -4.86
N ILE A 66 -4.84 -8.55 -4.15
CA ILE A 66 -3.52 -7.95 -4.33
C ILE A 66 -2.45 -8.96 -3.87
N PRO A 67 -1.53 -9.42 -4.74
CA PRO A 67 -0.69 -10.56 -4.35
C PRO A 67 0.40 -10.21 -3.32
N GLU A 68 0.84 -8.94 -3.25
CA GLU A 68 1.78 -8.48 -2.22
C GLU A 68 1.35 -7.12 -1.63
N TYR A 69 1.34 -7.02 -0.30
CA TYR A 69 0.90 -5.82 0.41
C TYR A 69 1.87 -5.49 1.56
N TRP A 70 2.41 -4.27 1.57
CA TRP A 70 3.34 -3.81 2.59
C TRP A 70 2.71 -2.72 3.44
N THR A 71 3.00 -2.75 4.75
CA THR A 71 2.78 -1.59 5.63
C THR A 71 4.12 -1.08 6.15
N VAL A 72 4.38 0.21 5.94
CA VAL A 72 5.55 0.92 6.44
C VAL A 72 5.14 1.68 7.69
N ASP A 73 5.49 1.14 8.84
CA ASP A 73 5.19 1.73 10.13
C ASP A 73 6.45 2.44 10.66
N TRP A 74 6.57 3.73 10.34
CA TRP A 74 7.76 4.54 10.63
C TRP A 74 7.72 5.24 12.00
N ASN A 75 6.52 5.53 12.51
CA ASN A 75 6.33 6.32 13.74
C ASN A 75 5.74 5.47 14.87
N CYS A 76 6.39 4.36 15.21
CA CYS A 76 6.06 3.53 16.37
C CYS A 76 7.31 3.25 17.21
N LEU A 77 7.13 2.61 18.36
CA LEU A 77 8.24 2.29 19.28
C LEU A 77 9.34 1.45 18.60
N ASN A 78 8.95 0.61 17.63
CA ASN A 78 9.88 -0.22 16.88
C ASN A 78 9.53 -0.16 15.39
N PRO A 79 10.02 0.86 14.67
CA PRO A 79 9.72 1.07 13.27
C PRO A 79 9.99 -0.17 12.44
N ASN A 80 9.04 -0.51 11.58
CA ASN A 80 9.05 -1.78 10.88
C ASN A 80 8.40 -1.68 9.50
N VAL A 81 8.78 -2.64 8.65
CA VAL A 81 8.07 -2.95 7.42
C VAL A 81 7.45 -4.32 7.59
N THR A 82 6.16 -4.41 7.36
CA THR A 82 5.46 -5.69 7.36
C THR A 82 5.07 -6.05 5.95
N VAL A 83 5.62 -7.14 5.43
CA VAL A 83 5.32 -7.68 4.09
C VAL A 83 4.28 -8.77 4.22
N ARG A 84 3.25 -8.69 3.39
CA ARG A 84 2.18 -9.69 3.31
C ARG A 84 2.08 -10.28 1.93
N ASN A 85 2.01 -11.61 1.83
CA ASN A 85 1.87 -12.34 0.57
C ASN A 85 0.56 -13.11 0.54
N LEU A 86 -0.22 -12.92 -0.53
CA LEU A 86 -1.52 -13.58 -0.68
C LEU A 86 -1.31 -15.04 -1.07
N SER A 87 -1.82 -15.96 -0.25
CA SER A 87 -1.77 -17.39 -0.55
C SER A 87 -2.80 -17.78 -1.60
N ILE A 88 -2.64 -18.98 -2.17
CA ILE A 88 -3.64 -19.59 -3.07
C ILE A 88 -5.00 -19.82 -2.39
N GLU A 89 -5.04 -19.82 -1.06
CA GLU A 89 -6.26 -19.98 -0.26
C GLU A 89 -6.97 -18.62 -0.05
N GLY A 90 -6.38 -17.52 -0.55
CA GLY A 90 -6.94 -16.18 -0.46
C GLY A 90 -6.66 -15.46 0.86
N PHE A 91 -5.65 -15.91 1.62
CA PHE A 91 -5.26 -15.31 2.89
C PHE A 91 -3.83 -14.78 2.87
N TYR A 92 -3.62 -13.60 3.47
CA TYR A 92 -2.28 -13.07 3.63
C TYR A 92 -1.48 -13.85 4.69
N THR A 93 -0.24 -14.22 4.35
CA THR A 93 0.79 -14.53 5.34
C THR A 93 1.61 -13.27 5.63
N GLU A 94 2.13 -13.14 6.85
CA GLU A 94 2.81 -11.92 7.31
C GLU A 94 4.27 -12.19 7.69
N LYS A 95 5.16 -11.27 7.32
CA LYS A 95 6.54 -11.23 7.80
C LYS A 95 6.95 -9.79 8.13
N VAL A 96 7.44 -9.60 9.34
CA VAL A 96 7.89 -8.29 9.86
C VAL A 96 9.41 -8.19 9.74
N PHE A 97 9.89 -7.02 9.31
CA PHE A 97 11.30 -6.66 9.18
C PHE A 97 11.56 -5.37 9.96
N THR A 98 12.75 -5.25 10.55
CA THR A 98 13.15 -4.10 11.37
C THR A 98 14.61 -3.74 11.18
N GLY A 99 15.00 -2.48 11.42
CA GLY A 99 16.40 -2.06 11.44
C GLY A 99 17.18 -2.49 10.19
N LEU A 100 18.24 -3.29 10.38
CA LEU A 100 19.11 -3.75 9.27
C LEU A 100 18.58 -5.00 8.55
N ASP A 101 17.38 -5.48 8.87
CA ASP A 101 16.78 -6.61 8.17
C ASP A 101 16.58 -6.26 6.69
N LYS A 102 17.07 -7.13 5.82
CA LYS A 102 16.80 -7.05 4.38
C LYS A 102 15.37 -7.47 4.09
N ILE A 103 14.61 -6.59 3.45
CA ILE A 103 13.23 -6.86 3.08
C ILE A 103 13.21 -7.89 1.95
N THR A 104 12.49 -8.99 2.15
CA THR A 104 12.40 -10.05 1.13
C THR A 104 11.05 -9.99 0.43
N SER A 105 11.07 -9.80 -0.88
CA SER A 105 9.89 -9.80 -1.75
C SER A 105 9.95 -10.98 -2.73
N PRO A 106 8.92 -11.85 -2.77
CA PRO A 106 8.80 -12.84 -3.83
C PRO A 106 8.64 -12.23 -5.23
N MET A 107 8.01 -11.05 -5.34
CA MET A 107 7.85 -10.35 -6.63
C MET A 107 9.10 -9.62 -7.08
N PHE A 108 9.91 -9.16 -6.13
CA PHE A 108 11.16 -8.44 -6.40
C PHE A 108 12.33 -9.15 -5.70
N PRO A 109 12.75 -10.35 -6.18
CA PRO A 109 13.76 -11.17 -5.50
C PRO A 109 15.16 -10.54 -5.51
N GLU A 110 15.40 -9.60 -6.42
CA GLU A 110 16.66 -8.86 -6.55
C GLU A 110 16.66 -7.55 -5.74
N LEU A 111 15.61 -7.28 -4.96
CA LEU A 111 15.54 -6.08 -4.14
C LEU A 111 16.61 -6.10 -3.04
N GLU A 112 17.55 -5.17 -3.13
CA GLU A 112 18.57 -4.91 -2.12
C GLU A 112 18.16 -3.68 -1.29
N LEU A 113 17.28 -3.88 -0.31
CA LEU A 113 16.78 -2.81 0.56
C LEU A 113 16.60 -3.29 2.00
N THR A 114 17.19 -2.59 2.97
CA THR A 114 16.91 -2.81 4.39
C THR A 114 15.85 -1.85 4.92
N VAL A 115 15.28 -2.14 6.09
CA VAL A 115 14.32 -1.22 6.73
C VAL A 115 14.99 0.11 7.10
N ALA A 116 16.24 0.08 7.54
CA ALA A 116 17.03 1.27 7.83
C ALA A 116 17.20 2.13 6.58
N ASP A 117 17.56 1.52 5.44
CA ASP A 117 17.70 2.25 4.17
C ASP A 117 16.37 2.91 3.74
N LEU A 118 15.24 2.23 3.97
CA LEU A 118 13.92 2.76 3.62
C LEU A 118 13.51 3.95 4.51
N LEU A 119 13.89 3.94 5.80
CA LEU A 119 13.47 4.93 6.78
C LEU A 119 14.44 6.12 6.94
N ASP A 120 15.66 6.04 6.40
CA ASP A 120 16.70 7.08 6.47
C ASP A 120 16.73 8.02 5.24
N ALA A 121 15.68 7.99 4.41
CA ALA A 121 15.57 8.72 3.14
C ALA A 121 15.06 10.17 3.26
#